data_AF-A0A956ACP1-F1
#
_entry.id   AF-A0A956ACP1-F1
#
_cell.length_a   1.000
_cell.length_b   1.000
_cell.length_c   1.000
_cell.angle_alpha   90.00
_cell.angle_beta   90.00
_cell.angle_gamma   90.00
#
_symmetry.space_group_name_H-M   'P 1'
#
loop_
_entity.id
_entity.type
_entity.pdbx_description
1 polymer ?
#
loop_
_entity_poly.entity_id
_entity_poly.type
_entity_poly.pdbx_seq_one_letter_code
_entity_poly.pdbx_strand_id
1 'polypeptide(L)'
;MIDDAREPREGANAPEPEPALRIRMGSKPGASLRVKALGLEVVRKEASIIDAVVSSFREVAVATSGKAGSMKGRKTNRCLVLVPSETEDAIEWHDFFVRGRFSVEDKILDSRLASEFFREFQPE
;
A
#
# COMPACT_ATOMS: atom_id res chain seq x y z
N MET A 1 -43.30 -34.61 27.37
CA MET A 1 -43.30 -33.18 27.71
C MET A 1 -41.92 -32.65 27.40
N ILE A 2 -41.87 -31.81 26.37
CA ILE A 2 -40.86 -30.82 26.00
C ILE A 2 -39.45 -31.34 25.64
N ASP A 3 -39.26 -31.50 24.32
CA ASP A 3 -38.01 -31.29 23.59
C ASP A 3 -37.28 -30.03 24.05
N ASP A 4 -36.03 -30.15 24.49
CA ASP A 4 -35.09 -29.01 24.59
C ASP A 4 -33.93 -29.30 23.61
N ALA A 5 -34.24 -29.17 22.33
CA ALA A 5 -33.24 -29.04 21.29
C ALA A 5 -32.55 -27.69 21.46
N ARG A 6 -31.43 -27.67 22.20
CA ARG A 6 -30.52 -26.53 22.19
C ARG A 6 -29.88 -26.44 20.81
N GLU A 7 -30.39 -25.53 19.99
CA GLU A 7 -29.73 -25.10 18.76
C GLU A 7 -28.31 -24.63 19.09
N PRO A 8 -27.26 -25.11 18.37
CA PRO A 8 -25.95 -24.50 18.47
C PRO A 8 -26.04 -23.09 17.87
N ARG A 9 -25.69 -22.08 18.68
CA ARG A 9 -25.53 -20.69 18.22
C ARG A 9 -24.37 -20.64 17.24
N GLU A 10 -24.66 -20.72 15.94
CA GLU A 10 -23.71 -20.32 14.90
C GLU A 10 -23.54 -18.80 14.93
N GLY A 11 -22.51 -18.37 15.63
CA GLY A 11 -22.00 -17.01 15.63
C GLY A 11 -20.50 -17.06 15.83
N ALA A 12 -19.81 -17.95 15.11
CA ALA A 12 -18.38 -17.92 15.05
C ALA A 12 -17.98 -16.63 14.33
N ASN A 13 -17.24 -15.76 15.03
CA ASN A 13 -16.50 -14.65 14.41
C ASN A 13 -15.62 -15.24 13.31
N ALA A 14 -16.12 -15.28 12.08
CA ALA A 14 -15.26 -15.51 10.93
C ALA A 14 -14.20 -14.40 10.98
N PRO A 15 -12.90 -14.72 10.91
CA PRO A 15 -11.89 -13.68 10.85
C PRO A 15 -12.24 -12.78 9.66
N GLU A 16 -12.30 -11.47 9.91
CA GLU A 16 -12.50 -10.51 8.83
C GLU A 16 -11.47 -10.81 7.72
N PRO A 17 -11.89 -10.83 6.45
CA PRO A 17 -10.99 -11.17 5.36
C PRO A 17 -9.78 -10.24 5.38
N GLU A 18 -8.59 -10.81 5.34
CA GLU A 18 -7.35 -10.03 5.38
C GLU A 18 -7.28 -9.11 4.14
N PRO A 19 -6.97 -7.81 4.30
CA PRO A 19 -6.89 -6.90 3.17
C PRO A 19 -5.78 -7.32 2.19
N ALA A 20 -6.02 -7.11 0.90
CA ALA A 20 -5.03 -7.42 -0.14
C ALA A 20 -3.72 -6.63 0.03
N LEU A 21 -3.80 -5.37 0.48
CA LEU A 21 -2.64 -4.55 0.83
C LEU A 21 -2.82 -3.84 2.16
N ARG A 22 -1.74 -3.78 2.93
CA ARG A 22 -1.55 -2.89 4.09
C ARG A 22 -0.52 -1.83 3.72
N ILE A 23 -0.86 -0.57 3.96
CA ILE A 23 -0.10 0.59 3.51
C ILE A 23 0.17 1.51 4.68
N ARG A 24 1.43 1.90 4.88
CA ARG A 24 1.83 3.06 5.67
C ARG A 24 2.52 4.05 4.75
N MET A 25 1.89 5.18 4.48
CA MET A 25 2.38 6.21 3.56
C MET A 25 2.48 7.57 4.23
N GLY A 26 3.21 8.49 3.61
CA GLY A 26 3.38 9.82 4.19
C GLY A 26 4.65 10.53 3.76
N SER A 27 4.98 11.58 4.50
CA SER A 27 6.19 12.37 4.28
C SER A 27 6.85 12.77 5.58
N LYS A 28 8.18 12.67 5.63
CA LYS A 28 9.05 13.16 6.69
C LYS A 28 10.28 13.84 6.07
N PRO A 29 11.06 14.63 6.84
CA PRO A 29 12.27 15.27 6.31
C PRO A 29 13.20 14.25 5.62
N GLY A 30 13.37 14.40 4.30
CA GLY A 30 14.24 13.55 3.49
C GLY A 30 13.63 12.25 2.96
N ALA A 31 12.35 11.95 3.24
CA ALA A 31 11.68 10.75 2.74
C ALA A 31 10.16 10.93 2.56
N SER A 32 9.60 10.43 1.46
CA SER A 32 8.16 10.24 1.34
C SER A 32 7.83 8.98 0.56
N LEU A 33 6.66 8.41 0.87
CA LEU A 33 6.03 7.34 0.12
C LEU A 33 4.58 7.77 -0.13
N ARG A 34 4.12 7.67 -1.38
CA ARG A 34 2.76 8.01 -1.80
C ARG A 34 2.20 6.84 -2.59
N VAL A 35 0.91 6.59 -2.42
CA VAL A 35 0.21 5.51 -3.10
C VAL A 35 -1.02 6.07 -3.82
N LYS A 36 -1.26 5.59 -5.03
CA LYS A 36 -2.54 5.73 -5.74
C LYS A 36 -3.12 4.35 -5.97
N ALA A 37 -4.27 4.10 -5.35
CA ALA A 37 -5.02 2.86 -5.48
C ALA A 37 -6.52 3.18 -5.46
N LEU A 38 -7.31 2.41 -6.21
CA LEU A 38 -8.76 2.41 -6.07
C LEU A 38 -9.14 1.66 -4.78
N GLY A 39 -10.17 2.13 -4.07
CA GLY A 39 -10.61 1.47 -2.83
C GLY A 39 -9.62 1.59 -1.67
N LEU A 40 -8.77 2.62 -1.66
CA LEU A 40 -7.86 2.90 -0.54
C LEU A 40 -8.65 3.44 0.66
N GLU A 41 -8.70 2.66 1.73
CA GLU A 41 -9.41 2.97 2.96
C GLU A 41 -8.43 3.42 4.04
N VAL A 42 -8.60 4.63 4.58
CA VAL A 42 -7.74 5.16 5.64
C VAL A 42 -8.16 4.57 6.98
N VAL A 43 -7.25 3.82 7.61
CA VAL A 43 -7.46 3.22 8.94
C VAL A 43 -7.06 4.19 10.04
N ARG A 44 -5.93 4.90 9.86
CA ARG A 44 -5.42 5.87 10.82
C ARG A 44 -4.68 6.99 10.10
N LYS A 45 -4.78 8.21 10.63
CA LYS A 45 -3.98 9.34 10.18
C LYS A 45 -3.42 10.09 11.37
N GLU A 46 -2.10 10.28 11.37
CA GLU A 46 -1.38 11.03 12.40
C GLU A 46 -0.33 11.93 11.75
N ALA A 47 -0.50 13.25 11.92
CA ALA A 47 0.30 14.26 11.24
C ALA A 47 0.38 14.02 9.71
N SER A 48 1.58 13.72 9.21
CA SER A 48 1.86 13.44 7.79
C SER A 48 1.95 11.95 7.45
N ILE A 49 1.59 11.07 8.39
CA ILE A 49 1.61 9.60 8.25
C ILE A 49 0.17 9.08 8.16
N ILE A 50 -0.07 8.19 7.22
CA ILE A 50 -1.37 7.57 6.96
C ILE A 50 -1.18 6.06 6.93
N ASP A 51 -1.91 5.35 7.78
CA ASP A 51 -2.11 3.91 7.68
C ASP A 51 -3.42 3.66 6.91
N ALA A 52 -3.35 2.85 5.87
CA ALA A 52 -4.46 2.54 4.99
C ALA A 52 -4.43 1.07 4.58
N VAL A 53 -5.58 0.59 4.09
CA VAL A 53 -5.74 -0.76 3.54
C VAL A 53 -6.39 -0.68 2.16
N VAL A 54 -6.15 -1.71 1.36
CA VAL A 54 -6.85 -1.93 0.09
C VAL A 54 -7.32 -3.39 0.10
N SER A 55 -8.63 -3.60 0.03
CA SER A 55 -9.22 -4.94 0.13
C SER A 55 -9.08 -5.73 -1.17
N SER A 56 -9.06 -5.04 -2.31
CA SER A 56 -8.85 -5.61 -3.66
C SER A 56 -8.32 -4.54 -4.60
N PHE A 57 -7.49 -4.92 -5.58
CA PHE A 57 -6.96 -3.98 -6.57
C PHE A 57 -6.65 -4.70 -7.89
N ARG A 58 -6.57 -3.93 -8.98
CA ARG A 58 -5.98 -4.37 -10.25
C ARG A 58 -4.57 -3.83 -10.42
N GLU A 59 -4.42 -2.54 -10.14
CA GLU A 59 -3.13 -1.86 -10.18
C GLU A 59 -3.02 -0.85 -9.04
N VAL A 60 -1.79 -0.66 -8.55
CA VAL A 60 -1.44 0.37 -7.57
C VAL A 60 -0.14 1.02 -7.97
N ALA A 61 -0.12 2.36 -8.06
CA ALA A 61 1.13 3.09 -8.21
C ALA A 61 1.70 3.47 -6.84
N VAL A 62 2.98 3.21 -6.64
CA VAL A 62 3.74 3.59 -5.45
C VAL A 62 4.91 4.47 -5.84
N ALA A 63 4.90 5.72 -5.36
CA ALA A 63 6.01 6.65 -5.55
C ALA A 63 6.79 6.82 -4.25
N THR A 64 8.10 6.56 -4.30
CA THR A 64 9.03 6.87 -3.22
C THR A 64 9.90 8.05 -3.61
N SER A 65 10.23 8.90 -2.65
CA SER A 65 11.28 9.91 -2.80
C SER A 65 12.11 10.02 -1.54
N GLY A 66 13.39 10.33 -1.72
CA GLY A 66 14.26 10.73 -0.62
C GLY A 66 15.59 11.27 -1.10
N LYS A 67 16.51 11.52 -0.16
CA LYS A 67 17.86 11.98 -0.48
C LYS A 67 18.79 10.78 -0.65
N ALA A 68 19.46 10.66 -1.80
CA ALA A 68 20.57 9.71 -1.93
C ALA A 68 21.68 10.12 -0.95
N GLY A 69 21.98 9.27 0.03
CA GLY A 69 23.16 9.45 0.86
C GLY A 69 24.42 9.44 -0.02
N SER A 70 25.28 10.45 0.14
CA SER A 70 26.61 10.66 -0.48
C SER A 70 26.74 11.42 -1.81
N MET A 71 25.69 11.67 -2.60
CA MET A 71 25.80 12.49 -3.82
C MET A 71 24.97 13.78 -3.72
N LYS A 72 25.66 14.92 -3.50
CA LYS A 72 25.17 16.32 -3.54
C LYS A 72 23.67 16.46 -3.88
N GLY A 73 22.79 16.31 -2.88
CA GLY A 73 21.39 16.75 -2.94
C GLY A 73 20.49 16.12 -4.02
N ARG A 74 20.88 15.04 -4.70
CA ARG A 74 20.02 14.42 -5.72
C ARG A 74 18.89 13.62 -5.05
N LYS A 75 17.64 13.90 -5.47
CA LYS A 75 16.45 13.16 -5.05
C LYS A 75 16.43 11.81 -5.75
N THR A 76 16.08 10.75 -5.03
CA THR A 76 15.82 9.42 -5.61
C THR A 76 14.32 9.23 -5.70
N ASN A 77 13.69 9.85 -6.71
CA ASN A 77 12.28 9.58 -6.98
C ASN A 77 12.19 8.29 -7.80
N ARG A 78 11.36 7.36 -7.36
CA ARG A 78 11.04 6.13 -8.07
C ARG A 78 9.53 5.96 -8.10
N CYS A 79 9.01 5.37 -9.17
CA CYS A 79 7.63 4.93 -9.24
C CYS A 79 7.59 3.44 -9.57
N LEU A 80 6.75 2.70 -8.88
CA LEU A 80 6.50 1.28 -9.05
C LEU A 80 5.02 1.08 -9.35
N VAL A 81 4.68 0.15 -10.24
CA VAL A 81 3.31 -0.32 -10.44
C VAL A 81 3.20 -1.73 -9.87
N LEU A 82 2.23 -1.92 -8.98
CA LEU A 82 1.96 -3.20 -8.33
C LEU A 82 0.72 -3.81 -8.94
N VAL A 83 0.79 -5.10 -9.24
CA VAL A 83 -0.33 -5.92 -9.69
C VAL A 83 -0.55 -7.09 -8.74
N PRO A 84 -1.77 -7.67 -8.68
CA PRO A 84 -2.04 -8.84 -7.83
C PRO A 84 -1.09 -10.00 -8.10
N SER A 85 -0.73 -10.70 -7.03
CA SER A 85 0.10 -11.89 -7.06
C SER A 85 -0.40 -12.91 -6.04
N GLU A 86 0.04 -14.15 -6.14
CA GLU A 86 -0.18 -15.17 -5.10
C GLU A 86 0.84 -15.06 -3.96
N THR A 87 2.00 -14.46 -4.24
CA THR A 87 3.12 -14.34 -3.30
C THR A 87 3.05 -13.02 -2.54
N GLU A 88 3.31 -13.08 -1.24
CA GLU A 88 3.44 -11.90 -0.39
C GLU A 88 4.79 -11.20 -0.64
N ASP A 89 4.75 -9.88 -0.78
CA ASP A 89 5.92 -9.03 -0.95
C ASP A 89 5.77 -7.72 -0.14
N ALA A 90 6.87 -6.98 -0.01
CA ALA A 90 6.96 -5.76 0.75
C ALA A 90 7.86 -4.72 0.07
N ILE A 91 7.31 -3.51 -0.14
CA ILE A 91 8.11 -2.32 -0.44
C ILE A 91 8.29 -1.56 0.87
N GLU A 92 9.53 -1.45 1.33
CA GLU A 92 9.88 -0.69 2.53
C GLU A 92 10.68 0.56 2.16
N TRP A 93 10.30 1.70 2.75
CA TRP A 93 10.98 2.98 2.55
C TRP A 93 10.99 3.78 3.84
N HIS A 94 12.09 3.67 4.60
CA HIS A 94 12.17 4.19 5.97
C HIS A 94 11.04 3.61 6.85
N ASP A 95 10.14 4.45 7.36
CA ASP A 95 9.04 4.03 8.23
C ASP A 95 7.74 3.77 7.44
N PHE A 96 7.80 3.96 6.11
CA PHE A 96 6.69 3.74 5.19
C PHE A 96 6.79 2.36 4.55
N PHE A 97 5.64 1.76 4.26
CA PHE A 97 5.60 0.48 3.57
C PHE A 97 4.34 0.28 2.74
N VAL A 98 4.44 -0.64 1.79
CA VAL A 98 3.30 -1.33 1.16
C VAL A 98 3.59 -2.82 1.27
N ARG A 99 2.67 -3.58 1.88
CA ARG A 99 2.81 -5.02 2.11
C ARG A 99 1.55 -5.75 1.71
N GLY A 100 1.68 -6.93 1.13
CA GLY A 100 0.55 -7.77 0.75
C GLY A 100 0.91 -8.66 -0.44
N ARG A 101 -0.09 -9.23 -1.08
CA ARG A 101 0.14 -10.15 -2.21
C ARG A 101 0.16 -9.40 -3.53
N PHE A 102 1.36 -8.97 -3.93
CA PHE A 102 1.57 -8.24 -5.17
C PHE A 102 2.87 -8.64 -5.85
N SER A 103 3.01 -8.29 -7.13
CA SER A 103 4.29 -8.27 -7.85
C SER A 103 4.49 -6.88 -8.45
N VAL A 104 5.75 -6.53 -8.76
CA VAL A 104 6.08 -5.25 -9.41
C VAL A 104 6.12 -5.48 -10.92
N GLU A 105 5.19 -4.87 -11.64
CA GLU A 105 5.13 -4.95 -13.11
C GLU A 105 6.06 -3.92 -13.74
N ASP A 106 5.97 -2.66 -13.32
CA ASP A 106 6.77 -1.56 -13.85
C ASP A 106 7.61 -0.85 -12.80
N LYS A 107 8.79 -0.40 -13.22
CA LYS A 107 9.75 0.32 -12.36
C LYS A 107 10.43 1.48 -13.09
N ILE A 108 10.03 2.70 -12.72
CA ILE A 108 10.60 3.94 -13.25
C ILE A 108 11.58 4.52 -12.23
N LEU A 109 12.86 4.52 -12.59
CA LEU A 109 13.97 4.98 -11.73
C LEU A 109 14.45 6.40 -12.02
N ASP A 110 14.14 6.93 -13.20
CA ASP A 110 14.42 8.34 -13.50
C ASP A 110 13.46 9.23 -12.70
N SER A 111 14.01 10.22 -12.01
CA SER A 111 13.24 11.01 -11.06
C SER A 111 12.19 11.93 -11.70
N ARG A 112 12.46 12.43 -12.93
CA ARG A 112 11.49 13.27 -13.66
C ARG A 112 10.36 12.39 -14.17
N LEU A 113 10.70 11.31 -14.87
CA LEU A 113 9.72 10.36 -15.43
C LEU A 113 8.86 9.71 -14.34
N ALA A 114 9.46 9.32 -13.21
CA ALA A 114 8.72 8.75 -12.08
C ALA A 114 7.68 9.74 -11.51
N SER A 115 8.01 11.03 -11.49
CA SER A 115 7.11 12.07 -10.97
C SER A 115 5.97 12.36 -11.97
N GLU A 116 6.28 12.41 -13.27
CA GLU A 116 5.29 12.59 -14.35
C GLU A 116 4.33 11.40 -14.40
N PHE A 117 4.85 10.18 -14.46
CA PHE A 117 4.06 8.95 -14.47
C PHE A 117 3.13 8.88 -13.25
N PHE A 118 3.65 9.05 -12.04
CA PHE A 118 2.82 8.99 -10.84
C PHE A 118 1.72 10.06 -10.82
N ARG A 119 1.97 11.24 -11.38
CA ARG A 119 0.97 12.32 -11.48
C ARG A 119 -0.17 11.91 -12.41
N GLU A 120 0.15 11.30 -13.55
CA GLU A 120 -0.80 10.94 -14.61
C GLU A 120 -1.51 9.60 -14.37
N PHE A 121 -0.91 8.70 -13.58
CA PHE A 121 -1.48 7.40 -13.25
C PHE A 121 -2.88 7.53 -12.63
N GLN A 122 -3.83 6.77 -13.18
CA GLN A 122 -5.20 6.59 -12.68
C GLN A 122 -5.43 5.09 -12.49
N PRO A 123 -5.62 4.60 -11.25
CA PRO A 123 -5.89 3.19 -11.03
C PRO A 123 -7.25 2.80 -11.63
N GLU A 124 -7.29 1.64 -12.28
CA GLU A 124 -8.52 1.03 -12.84
C GLU A 124 -9.20 0.04 -11.88
#